data_AF-A0A366U8L2-F1
#
_entry.id   AF-A0A366U8L2-F1
#
_cell.length_a   1.000
_cell.length_b   1.000
_cell.length_c   1.000
_cell.angle_alpha   90.00
_cell.angle_beta   90.00
_cell.angle_gamma   90.00
#
_symmetry.space_group_name_H-M   'P 1'
#
loop_
_entity.id
_entity.type
_entity.pdbx_description
1 polymer ?
#
loop_
_entity_poly.entity_id
_entity_poly.type
_entity_poly.pdbx_seq_one_letter_code
_entity_poly.pdbx_strand_id
1 'polypeptide(L)'
;MYYKQALKPNELLPALSDSGECFFIIRAALPIRNYQVAIYRYDDEYFLLQDERLFNQISSISRERQGDEEQILPFIEEALEDNHYFLVEKEFIRLDLLTLQKMTTIQSFEILFYEFFDF
;
A
#
# COMPACT_ATOMS: atom_id res chain seq x y z
N MET A 1 4.51 14.48 7.14
CA MET A 1 5.07 14.48 5.75
C MET A 1 5.23 13.04 5.27
N TYR A 2 5.37 12.78 3.95
CA TYR A 2 5.64 11.42 3.46
C TYR A 2 6.88 11.29 2.57
N TYR A 3 7.47 10.09 2.59
CA TYR A 3 8.49 9.65 1.64
C TYR A 3 8.05 8.37 0.92
N LYS A 4 8.13 8.39 -0.42
CA LYS A 4 7.71 7.28 -1.26
C LYS A 4 8.91 6.47 -1.78
N GLN A 5 8.78 5.16 -1.69
CA GLN A 5 9.73 4.18 -2.21
C GLN A 5 9.03 3.13 -3.06
N ALA A 6 9.67 2.69 -4.14
CA ALA A 6 9.28 1.49 -4.85
C ALA A 6 10.03 0.31 -4.22
N LEU A 7 9.30 -0.66 -3.66
CA LEU A 7 9.90 -1.81 -2.99
C LEU A 7 9.75 -3.10 -3.81
N LYS A 8 10.69 -4.02 -3.63
CA LYS A 8 10.52 -5.41 -4.03
C LYS A 8 9.76 -6.17 -2.93
N PRO A 9 9.14 -7.31 -3.24
CA PRO A 9 8.39 -8.06 -2.23
C PRO A 9 9.23 -8.52 -1.03
N ASN A 10 10.52 -8.83 -1.26
CA ASN A 10 11.45 -9.20 -0.19
C ASN A 10 11.93 -8.00 0.65
N GLU A 11 11.63 -6.77 0.22
CA GLU A 11 11.98 -5.53 0.92
C GLU A 11 10.78 -4.98 1.73
N LEU A 12 9.54 -5.32 1.35
CA LEU A 12 8.34 -4.81 2.05
C LEU A 12 8.23 -5.32 3.50
N LEU A 13 8.32 -6.62 3.75
CA LEU A 13 8.14 -7.17 5.11
C LEU A 13 9.16 -6.62 6.13
N PRO A 14 10.46 -6.46 5.79
CA PRO A 14 11.41 -5.71 6.62
C PRO A 14 10.97 -4.27 6.89
N ALA A 15 10.58 -3.52 5.85
CA ALA A 15 10.16 -2.11 6.01
C ALA A 15 8.96 -1.96 6.95
N LEU A 16 8.00 -2.91 6.92
CA LEU A 16 6.87 -2.99 7.84
C LEU A 16 7.24 -3.34 9.29
N SER A 17 8.52 -3.45 9.63
CA SER A 17 8.98 -3.69 11.00
C SER A 17 9.70 -2.46 11.57
N ASP A 18 10.17 -1.56 10.70
CA ASP A 18 10.98 -0.40 11.07
C ASP A 18 10.15 0.89 11.15
N SER A 19 9.04 0.99 10.40
CA SER A 19 8.15 2.16 10.42
C SER A 19 7.11 2.09 11.54
N GLY A 20 6.73 3.25 12.11
CA GLY A 20 5.58 3.36 13.02
C GLY A 20 4.26 3.42 12.25
N GLU A 21 4.13 4.42 11.38
CA GLU A 21 2.98 4.63 10.52
C GLU A 21 3.39 4.56 9.04
N CYS A 22 2.68 3.79 8.23
CA CYS A 22 2.97 3.72 6.80
C CYS A 22 1.75 3.30 5.98
N PHE A 23 1.79 3.63 4.70
CA PHE A 23 0.83 3.21 3.70
C PHE A 23 1.54 2.50 2.56
N PHE A 24 0.96 1.44 2.03
CA PHE A 24 1.50 0.82 0.84
C PHE A 24 0.43 0.23 -0.06
N ILE A 25 0.77 0.13 -1.34
CA ILE A 25 -0.06 -0.50 -2.36
C ILE A 25 0.73 -1.58 -3.05
N ILE A 26 0.11 -2.74 -3.20
CA ILE A 26 0.55 -3.83 -4.06
C ILE A 26 -0.33 -3.82 -5.30
N ARG A 27 0.27 -3.72 -6.49
CA ARG A 27 -0.43 -3.78 -7.78
C ARG A 27 0.22 -4.83 -8.67
N ALA A 28 -0.62 -5.60 -9.36
CA ALA A 28 -0.17 -6.53 -10.38
C ALA A 28 -1.15 -6.57 -11.56
N ALA A 29 -0.62 -6.50 -12.77
CA ALA A 29 -1.39 -6.78 -13.98
C ALA A 29 -1.41 -8.29 -14.23
N LEU A 30 -2.57 -8.92 -13.98
CA LEU A 30 -2.81 -10.32 -14.31
C LEU A 30 -3.48 -10.40 -15.70
N PRO A 31 -3.39 -11.55 -16.41
CA PRO A 31 -3.88 -11.64 -17.80
C PRO A 31 -5.35 -11.26 -18.03
N ILE A 32 -6.21 -11.35 -17.01
CA ILE A 32 -7.66 -11.12 -17.12
C ILE A 32 -8.12 -9.90 -16.30
N ARG A 33 -7.40 -9.54 -15.24
CA ARG A 33 -7.79 -8.46 -14.32
C ARG A 33 -6.58 -7.86 -13.62
N ASN A 34 -6.72 -6.63 -13.16
CA ASN A 34 -5.74 -6.04 -12.25
C ASN A 34 -5.98 -6.54 -10.83
N TYR A 35 -4.89 -6.85 -10.15
CA TYR A 35 -4.84 -7.04 -8.71
C TYR A 35 -4.35 -5.75 -8.08
N GLN A 36 -5.07 -5.26 -7.08
CA GLN A 36 -4.67 -4.07 -6.35
C GLN A 36 -5.16 -4.16 -4.91
N VAL A 37 -4.24 -3.95 -3.96
CA VAL A 37 -4.53 -3.91 -2.54
C VAL A 37 -3.77 -2.73 -1.94
N ALA A 38 -4.49 -1.86 -1.24
CA ALA A 38 -3.91 -0.82 -0.40
C ALA A 38 -4.02 -1.23 1.06
N ILE A 39 -2.95 -1.02 1.80
CA ILE A 39 -2.89 -1.25 3.24
C ILE A 39 -2.37 0.01 3.89
N TYR A 40 -3.07 0.45 4.92
CA TYR A 40 -2.56 1.43 5.87
C TYR A 40 -2.20 0.70 7.16
N ARG A 41 -1.06 1.04 7.74
CA ARG A 41 -0.57 0.48 9.00
C ARG A 41 -0.39 1.61 9.98
N TYR A 42 -1.00 1.45 11.14
CA TYR A 42 -0.84 2.30 12.30
C TYR A 42 -0.51 1.42 13.50
N ASP A 43 0.63 1.67 14.13
CA ASP A 43 1.21 0.80 15.17
C ASP A 43 1.35 -0.66 14.70
N ASP A 44 0.62 -1.58 15.35
CA ASP A 44 0.64 -3.03 15.07
C ASP A 44 -0.56 -3.49 14.22
N GLU A 45 -1.43 -2.56 13.82
CA GLU A 45 -2.66 -2.85 13.08
C GLU A 45 -2.48 -2.58 11.58
N TYR A 46 -3.04 -3.47 10.76
CA TYR A 46 -3.06 -3.32 9.30
C TYR A 46 -4.50 -3.22 8.83
N PHE A 47 -4.83 -2.13 8.14
CA PHE A 47 -6.15 -1.82 7.62
C PHE A 47 -6.19 -2.00 6.12
N LEU A 48 -7.14 -2.81 5.65
CA LEU A 48 -7.37 -3.01 4.22
C LEU A 48 -8.19 -1.85 3.65
N LEU A 49 -7.63 -1.16 2.67
CA LEU A 49 -8.28 -0.06 1.97
C LEU A 49 -8.64 -0.48 0.55
N GLN A 50 -9.93 -0.38 0.23
CA GLN A 50 -10.51 -0.71 -1.07
C GLN A 50 -11.37 0.46 -1.55
N ASP A 51 -10.71 1.57 -1.84
CA ASP A 51 -11.36 2.81 -2.26
C ASP A 51 -10.77 3.32 -3.59
N GLU A 52 -11.65 3.55 -4.57
CA GLU A 52 -11.23 4.03 -5.90
C GLU A 52 -10.67 5.46 -5.87
N ARG A 53 -11.18 6.34 -5.00
CA ARG A 53 -10.68 7.72 -4.85
C ARG A 53 -9.25 7.71 -4.34
N LEU A 54 -8.96 6.88 -3.34
CA LEU A 54 -7.60 6.67 -2.84
C LEU A 54 -6.67 6.19 -3.95
N PHE A 55 -7.09 5.19 -4.73
CA PHE A 55 -6.28 4.68 -5.83
C PHE A 55 -6.04 5.70 -6.96
N ASN A 56 -7.04 6.52 -7.27
CA ASN A 56 -6.91 7.61 -8.23
C ASN A 56 -5.95 8.69 -7.73
N GLN A 57 -6.04 9.05 -6.45
CA GLN A 57 -5.14 10.02 -5.86
C GLN A 57 -3.68 9.55 -5.85
N ILE A 58 -3.44 8.29 -5.48
CA ILE A 58 -2.09 7.72 -5.51
C ILE A 58 -1.51 7.70 -6.94
N SER A 59 -2.37 7.49 -7.93
CA SER A 59 -1.98 7.55 -9.34
C SER A 59 -1.64 8.99 -9.77
N SER A 60 -2.33 10.00 -9.25
CA SER A 60 -2.07 11.42 -9.54
C SER A 60 -0.69 11.87 -9.03
N ILE A 61 -0.29 11.41 -7.84
CA ILE A 61 1.01 11.71 -7.21
C ILE A 61 2.10 10.66 -7.50
N SER A 62 1.86 9.75 -8.45
CA SER A 62 2.75 8.62 -8.75
C SER A 62 4.18 9.01 -9.15
N ARG A 63 4.42 10.27 -9.55
CA ARG A 63 5.76 10.79 -9.89
C ARG A 63 6.50 11.44 -8.73
N GLU A 64 5.80 11.74 -7.63
CA GLU A 64 6.34 12.44 -6.47
C GLU A 64 7.09 11.47 -5.57
N ARG A 65 8.34 11.78 -5.21
CA ARG A 65 9.14 10.94 -4.30
C ARG A 65 8.91 11.29 -2.83
N GLN A 66 8.49 12.52 -2.56
CA GLN A 66 8.18 13.04 -1.23
C GLN A 66 7.10 14.10 -1.38
N GLY A 67 6.32 14.31 -0.34
CA GLY A 67 5.25 15.29 -0.36
C GLY A 67 4.63 15.52 1.01
N ASP A 68 3.55 16.28 0.99
CA ASP A 68 2.75 16.54 2.16
C ASP A 68 1.80 15.37 2.41
N GLU A 69 1.68 14.95 3.66
CA GLU A 69 0.77 13.86 4.03
C GLU A 69 -0.70 14.24 3.81
N GLU A 70 -1.02 15.53 3.84
CA GLU A 70 -2.34 16.09 3.47
C GLU A 70 -2.75 15.75 2.03
N GLN A 71 -1.81 15.34 1.17
CA GLN A 71 -2.12 14.86 -0.17
C GLN A 71 -2.72 13.43 -0.18
N ILE A 72 -2.57 12.66 0.90
CA ILE A 72 -2.91 11.23 0.97
C ILE A 72 -3.81 10.91 2.17
N LEU A 73 -3.49 11.42 3.37
CA LEU A 73 -4.18 11.07 4.61
C LEU A 73 -5.70 11.28 4.54
N PRO A 74 -6.25 12.38 3.99
CA PRO A 74 -7.70 12.53 3.89
C PRO A 74 -8.38 11.39 3.11
N PHE A 75 -7.73 10.88 2.07
CA PHE A 75 -8.25 9.76 1.28
C PHE A 75 -8.11 8.42 1.99
N ILE A 76 -7.09 8.27 2.85
CA ILE A 76 -6.93 7.10 3.73
C ILE A 76 -8.02 7.10 4.80
N GLU A 77 -8.27 8.24 5.44
CA GLU A 77 -9.29 8.40 6.48
C GLU A 77 -10.68 8.11 5.93
N GLU A 78 -11.05 8.69 4.78
CA GLU A 78 -12.31 8.38 4.10
C GLU A 78 -12.43 6.88 3.78
N ALA A 79 -11.35 6.26 3.28
CA ALA A 79 -11.34 4.84 2.96
C ALA A 79 -11.45 3.96 4.23
N LEU A 80 -10.88 4.38 5.36
CA LEU A 80 -11.00 3.68 6.63
C LEU A 80 -12.44 3.69 7.13
N GLU A 81 -13.10 4.85 7.10
CA GLU A 81 -14.50 4.99 7.51
C GLU A 81 -15.44 4.13 6.65
N ASP A 82 -15.29 4.22 5.33
CA ASP A 82 -16.11 3.49 4.37
C ASP A 82 -15.88 1.96 4.42
N ASN A 83 -14.64 1.53 4.71
CA ASN A 83 -14.33 0.13 4.94
C ASN A 83 -14.56 -0.33 6.38
N HIS A 84 -15.14 0.50 7.25
CA HIS A 84 -15.39 0.19 8.65
C HIS A 84 -14.16 -0.32 9.41
N TYR A 85 -13.00 0.28 9.13
CA TYR A 85 -11.72 -0.05 9.76
C TYR A 85 -11.39 -1.55 9.64
N PHE A 86 -11.67 -2.16 8.48
CA PHE A 86 -11.45 -3.59 8.26
C PHE A 86 -9.96 -3.97 8.45
N LEU A 87 -9.71 -4.75 9.49
CA LEU A 87 -8.38 -5.25 9.83
C LEU A 87 -7.99 -6.47 9.00
N VAL A 88 -6.70 -6.58 8.71
CA VAL A 88 -6.11 -7.74 8.06
C VAL A 88 -4.85 -8.20 8.81
N GLU A 89 -4.63 -9.50 8.88
CA GLU A 89 -3.40 -10.04 9.49
C GLU A 89 -2.19 -9.85 8.54
N LYS A 90 -1.00 -9.63 9.11
CA LYS A 90 0.27 -9.53 8.36
C LYS A 90 0.53 -10.75 7.47
N GLU A 91 0.02 -11.90 7.88
CA GLU A 91 0.09 -13.18 7.21
C GLU A 91 -0.60 -13.15 5.84
N PHE A 92 -1.70 -12.40 5.67
CA PHE A 92 -2.34 -12.23 4.36
C PHE A 92 -1.48 -11.39 3.43
N ILE A 93 -0.87 -10.31 3.93
CA ILE A 93 0.09 -9.51 3.16
C ILE A 93 1.24 -10.41 2.69
N ARG A 94 1.78 -11.24 3.59
CA ARG A 94 2.83 -12.21 3.24
C ARG A 94 2.36 -13.22 2.20
N LEU A 95 1.14 -13.74 2.32
CA LEU A 95 0.55 -14.69 1.37
C LEU A 95 0.46 -14.08 -0.04
N ASP A 96 -0.01 -12.83 -0.13
CA ASP A 96 -0.12 -12.11 -1.40
C ASP A 96 1.24 -11.95 -2.06
N LEU A 97 2.23 -11.46 -1.31
CA LEU A 97 3.60 -11.26 -1.81
C LEU A 97 4.20 -12.57 -2.33
N LEU A 98 4.10 -13.66 -1.56
CA LEU A 98 4.65 -14.96 -1.93
C LEU A 98 3.93 -15.56 -3.15
N THR A 99 2.62 -15.33 -3.25
CA THR A 99 1.83 -15.79 -4.40
C THR A 99 2.24 -15.03 -5.65
N LEU A 100 2.21 -13.70 -5.60
CA LEU A 100 2.56 -12.84 -6.74
C LEU A 100 3.99 -13.07 -7.20
N GLN A 101 4.95 -13.26 -6.29
CA GLN A 101 6.35 -13.58 -6.64
C GLN A 101 6.51 -14.87 -7.45
N LYS A 102 5.65 -15.87 -7.23
CA LYS A 102 5.75 -17.17 -7.90
C LYS A 102 5.00 -17.23 -9.23
N MET A 103 4.13 -16.26 -9.50
CA MET A 103 3.34 -16.26 -10.73
C MET A 103 4.21 -15.85 -11.92
N THR A 104 4.26 -16.72 -12.92
CA THR A 104 5.02 -16.49 -14.16
C THR A 104 4.24 -15.71 -15.22
N THR A 105 2.93 -15.52 -15.01
CA THR A 105 2.02 -14.88 -15.97
C THR A 105 1.78 -13.39 -15.67
N ILE A 106 2.42 -12.84 -14.64
CA ILE A 106 2.26 -11.42 -14.28
C ILE A 106 2.95 -10.56 -15.35
N GLN A 107 2.21 -9.59 -15.89
CA GLN A 107 2.73 -8.67 -16.90
C GLN A 107 3.49 -7.52 -16.26
N SER A 108 3.00 -7.01 -15.13
CA SER A 108 3.65 -5.98 -14.31
C SER A 108 3.33 -6.20 -12.85
N PHE A 109 4.28 -5.82 -11.99
CA PHE A 109 4.17 -5.92 -10.55
C PHE A 109 4.86 -4.71 -9.91
N GLU A 110 4.16 -3.98 -9.06
CA GLU A 110 4.71 -2.84 -8.32
C GLU A 110 4.25 -2.85 -6.87
N ILE A 111 5.15 -2.43 -5.98
CA ILE A 111 4.84 -2.08 -4.60
C ILE A 111 5.26 -0.64 -4.39
N LEU A 112 4.30 0.21 -4.04
CA LEU A 112 4.56 1.59 -3.64
C LEU A 112 4.41 1.69 -2.13
N PHE A 113 5.47 2.10 -1.45
CA PHE A 113 5.53 2.24 0.00
C PHE A 113 5.68 3.72 0.35
N TYR A 114 4.88 4.18 1.30
CA TYR A 114 4.80 5.55 1.79
C TYR A 114 5.04 5.51 3.30
N GLU A 115 6.15 6.10 3.72
CA GLU A 115 6.48 6.25 5.13
C GLU A 115 6.03 7.64 5.59
N PHE A 116 5.27 7.70 6.68
CA PHE A 116 4.83 8.96 7.29
C PHE A 116 5.75 9.30 8.47
N PHE A 117 6.09 10.58 8.59
CA PHE A 117 6.95 11.08 9.66
C PHE A 117 6.66 12.55 9.96
N ASP A 118 6.73 12.85 11.26
CA ASP A 118 6.74 14.19 11.82
C ASP A 118 8.20 14.68 11.92
N PHE A 119 8.44 15.96 11.60
CA PHE A 119 9.74 16.60 11.81
C PHE A 119 9.78 17.38 13.13
#